data_AF-A0A5J4TYQ0-F1
#
_entry.id   AF-A0A5J4TYQ0-F1
#
_cell.length_a   1.000
_cell.length_b   1.000
_cell.length_c   1.000
_cell.angle_alpha   90.00
_cell.angle_beta   90.00
_cell.angle_gamma   90.00
#
_symmetry.space_group_name_H-M   'P 1'
#
loop_
_entity.id
_entity.type
_entity.pdbx_description
1 polymer ?
#
loop_
_entity_poly.entity_id
_entity_poly.type
_entity_poly.pdbx_seq_one_letter_code
_entity_poly.pdbx_strand_id
1 'polypeptide(L)'
;RIEAKLDENKGQEQFFKIVMNSSYGSDGMNTEKYHKVKIMNRKQTERAIRSNAFMDEQKISEDNYIVQMNPEHCSCKTPLQVAFFVLDNAKYWYLNFIYNFMNKCLDMNRIHFIEGDTDSAYYAISGNPNEDFTQQFNAVIKDRDFYNENAKYFFPTIKSDVYDEKKILGLAIERQGPSMIALAPKNYIIFKNYCDDSKIKLKGVNQKTNKITKEQIVDCINEGKITKCTNMRLGQKNHQMSQLSIEKNGITGIHTKMIVLENQSCCPFMYGLTAKDYSFQDNWQLSTNFQFAEAQMLSRAQRSSNLRSLSPRLTPKQMTWVNILAVLNKQVGRQAIKKIVFFE
;
A
#
# COMPACT_ATOMS: atom_id res chain seq x y z
N ARG A 1 15.65 -5.94 -17.07
CA ARG A 1 15.81 -6.04 -15.58
C ARG A 1 16.40 -7.37 -15.16
N ILE A 2 15.85 -8.52 -15.60
CA ILE A 2 16.40 -9.84 -15.24
C ILE A 2 17.83 -9.98 -15.77
N GLU A 3 18.08 -9.62 -17.03
CA GLU A 3 19.43 -9.54 -17.61
C GLU A 3 20.39 -8.72 -16.75
N ALA A 4 20.06 -7.46 -16.44
CA ALA A 4 20.86 -6.62 -15.56
C ALA A 4 21.12 -7.21 -14.15
N LYS A 5 20.24 -8.10 -13.67
CA LYS A 5 20.45 -8.82 -12.40
C LYS A 5 21.41 -10.00 -12.58
N LEU A 6 21.32 -10.71 -13.70
CA LEU A 6 22.25 -11.80 -14.07
C LEU A 6 23.66 -11.25 -14.31
N ASP A 7 23.76 -10.05 -14.86
CA ASP A 7 25.04 -9.33 -15.05
C ASP A 7 25.56 -8.66 -13.76
N GLU A 8 24.91 -8.91 -12.61
CA GLU A 8 25.20 -8.30 -11.30
C GLU A 8 25.22 -6.76 -11.27
N ASN A 9 24.64 -6.11 -12.29
CA ASN A 9 24.59 -4.66 -12.42
C ASN A 9 23.43 -4.07 -11.60
N LYS A 10 23.70 -3.86 -10.30
CA LYS A 10 22.72 -3.32 -9.34
C LYS A 10 22.15 -1.95 -9.75
N GLY A 11 22.97 -1.10 -10.36
CA GLY A 11 22.54 0.24 -10.80
C GLY A 11 21.51 0.15 -11.92
N GLN A 12 21.79 -0.68 -12.93
CA GLN A 12 20.90 -0.90 -14.06
C GLN A 12 19.64 -1.68 -13.66
N GLU A 13 19.74 -2.65 -12.74
CA GLU A 13 18.57 -3.34 -12.18
C GLU A 13 17.61 -2.33 -11.52
N GLN A 14 18.16 -1.44 -10.69
CA GLN A 14 17.39 -0.43 -9.99
C GLN A 14 16.79 0.60 -10.95
N PHE A 15 17.54 1.03 -11.97
CA PHE A 15 17.05 1.91 -13.02
C PHE A 15 15.84 1.31 -13.74
N PHE A 16 15.94 0.07 -14.23
CA PHE A 16 14.82 -0.59 -14.91
C PHE A 16 13.62 -0.79 -13.99
N LYS A 17 13.85 -1.09 -12.70
CA LYS A 17 12.76 -1.18 -11.72
C LYS A 17 12.04 0.17 -11.57
N ILE A 18 12.77 1.28 -11.51
CA ILE A 18 12.19 2.62 -11.42
C ILE A 18 11.39 2.94 -12.68
N VAL A 19 11.94 2.73 -13.87
CA VAL A 19 11.27 3.00 -15.16
C VAL A 19 9.95 2.21 -15.27
N MET A 20 9.97 0.92 -14.92
CA MET A 20 8.75 0.11 -14.95
C MET A 20 7.71 0.61 -13.94
N ASN A 21 8.13 0.96 -12.73
CA ASN A 21 7.22 1.42 -11.68
C ASN A 21 6.77 2.89 -11.86
N SER A 22 7.51 3.74 -12.57
CA SER A 22 7.10 5.14 -12.76
C SER A 22 6.02 5.30 -13.82
N SER A 23 5.98 4.40 -14.81
CA SER A 23 5.00 4.42 -15.92
C SER A 23 3.55 4.61 -15.44
N TYR A 24 3.08 3.76 -14.51
CA TYR A 24 1.70 3.84 -14.00
C TYR A 24 1.42 5.15 -13.25
N GLY A 25 2.44 5.70 -12.57
CA GLY A 25 2.32 6.96 -11.83
C GLY A 25 2.13 8.13 -12.78
N SER A 26 2.79 8.08 -13.94
CA SER A 26 2.59 9.03 -15.03
C SER A 26 1.19 8.91 -15.64
N ASP A 27 0.69 7.68 -15.84
CA ASP A 27 -0.66 7.44 -16.36
C ASP A 27 -1.76 7.97 -15.41
N GLY A 28 -1.53 7.87 -14.09
CA GLY A 28 -2.44 8.32 -13.03
C GLY A 28 -2.22 9.76 -12.56
N MET A 29 -1.46 10.56 -13.30
CA MET A 29 -1.07 11.91 -12.90
C MET A 29 -2.27 12.86 -12.84
N ASN A 30 -2.49 13.47 -11.68
CA ASN A 30 -3.50 14.51 -11.52
C ASN A 30 -2.90 15.90 -11.85
N THR A 31 -3.15 16.36 -13.07
CA THR A 31 -2.67 17.65 -13.58
C THR A 31 -3.43 18.86 -13.04
N GLU A 32 -4.57 18.67 -12.36
CA GLU A 32 -5.34 19.75 -11.72
C GLU A 32 -4.56 20.37 -10.55
N LYS A 33 -3.72 19.58 -9.89
CA LYS A 33 -2.90 20.03 -8.75
C LYS A 33 -1.59 20.68 -9.17
N TYR A 34 -1.35 20.86 -10.46
CA TYR A 34 -0.10 21.41 -10.94
C TYR A 34 -0.13 22.93 -10.80
N HIS A 35 0.99 23.48 -10.36
CA HIS A 35 1.18 24.92 -10.32
C HIS A 35 2.12 25.34 -11.45
N LYS A 36 1.83 26.48 -12.06
CA LYS A 36 2.70 27.09 -13.05
C LYS A 36 3.73 27.92 -12.32
N VAL A 37 4.98 27.45 -12.33
CA VAL A 37 6.11 28.15 -11.72
C VAL A 37 6.88 28.88 -12.83
N LYS A 38 7.12 30.17 -12.66
CA LYS A 38 7.87 31.00 -13.61
C LYS A 38 8.93 31.81 -12.89
N ILE A 39 10.08 32.00 -13.53
CA ILE A 39 11.05 33.02 -13.11
C ILE A 39 10.66 34.33 -13.79
N MET A 40 10.50 35.39 -13.00
CA MET A 40 10.04 36.70 -13.43
C MET A 40 10.93 37.80 -12.85
N ASN A 41 11.07 38.89 -13.59
CA ASN A 41 11.71 40.09 -13.07
C ASN A 41 10.78 40.87 -12.13
N ARG A 42 11.31 41.88 -11.41
CA ARG A 42 10.53 42.60 -10.38
C ARG A 42 9.21 43.15 -10.93
N LYS A 43 9.24 43.81 -12.09
CA LYS A 43 8.03 44.41 -12.70
C LYS A 43 7.01 43.35 -13.11
N GLN A 44 7.47 42.23 -13.65
CA GLN A 44 6.61 41.10 -14.02
C GLN A 44 5.96 40.47 -12.78
N THR A 45 6.71 40.31 -11.69
CA THR A 45 6.21 39.79 -10.41
C THR A 45 5.15 40.69 -9.80
N GLU A 46 5.38 42.01 -9.74
CA GLU A 46 4.38 42.98 -9.26
C GLU A 46 3.08 42.93 -10.06
N ARG A 47 3.15 42.63 -11.38
CA ARG A 47 1.97 42.39 -12.21
C ARG A 47 1.32 41.04 -11.90
N ALA A 48 2.10 39.99 -11.70
CA ALA A 48 1.59 38.65 -11.41
C ALA A 48 0.86 38.59 -10.06
N ILE A 49 1.38 39.27 -9.03
CA ILE A 49 0.76 39.36 -7.68
C ILE A 49 -0.68 39.89 -7.74
N ARG A 50 -0.99 40.79 -8.69
CA ARG A 50 -2.33 41.34 -8.89
C ARG A 50 -3.29 40.39 -9.63
N SER A 51 -2.82 39.24 -10.10
CA SER A 51 -3.67 38.25 -10.75
C SER A 51 -4.40 37.39 -9.73
N ASN A 52 -5.66 37.03 -10.01
CA ASN A 52 -6.40 36.04 -9.21
C ASN A 52 -5.76 34.64 -9.27
N ALA A 53 -4.90 34.38 -10.25
CA ALA A 53 -4.15 33.14 -10.38
C ALA A 53 -2.88 33.12 -9.52
N PHE A 54 -2.52 34.21 -8.84
CA PHE A 54 -1.33 34.26 -8.00
C PHE A 54 -1.47 33.34 -6.77
N MET A 55 -0.38 32.67 -6.40
CA MET A 55 -0.33 31.81 -5.22
C MET A 55 0.76 32.24 -4.24
N ASP A 56 1.98 32.38 -4.72
CA ASP A 56 3.15 32.67 -3.89
C ASP A 56 4.28 33.25 -4.74
N GLU A 57 5.16 34.03 -4.12
CA GLU A 57 6.39 34.54 -4.71
C GLU A 57 7.60 34.26 -3.83
N GLN A 58 8.72 33.94 -4.47
CA GLN A 58 9.99 33.70 -3.82
C GLN A 58 11.07 34.51 -4.51
N LYS A 59 11.58 35.53 -3.83
CA LYS A 59 12.73 36.30 -4.30
C LYS A 59 13.99 35.41 -4.37
N ILE A 60 14.66 35.42 -5.52
CA ILE A 60 15.97 34.77 -5.72
C ILE A 60 17.09 35.82 -5.66
N SER A 61 16.92 36.92 -6.39
CA SER A 61 17.86 38.05 -6.41
C SER A 61 17.09 39.37 -6.49
N GLU A 62 17.78 40.51 -6.59
CA GLU A 62 17.13 41.83 -6.63
C GLU A 62 16.06 41.94 -7.73
N ASP A 63 16.31 41.34 -8.90
CA ASP A 63 15.44 41.40 -10.07
C ASP A 63 15.01 40.01 -10.58
N ASN A 64 15.07 38.96 -9.75
CA ASN A 64 14.55 37.64 -10.13
C ASN A 64 13.73 37.03 -9.01
N TYR A 65 12.53 36.58 -9.36
CA TYR A 65 11.56 35.99 -8.46
C TYR A 65 11.01 34.71 -9.09
N ILE A 66 10.89 33.66 -8.31
CA ILE A 66 10.05 32.52 -8.66
C ILE A 66 8.62 32.88 -8.27
N VAL A 67 7.72 32.89 -9.24
CA VAL A 67 6.30 33.16 -9.04
C VAL A 67 5.52 31.89 -9.32
N GLN A 68 4.77 31.46 -8.32
CA GLN A 68 3.85 30.33 -8.41
C GLN A 68 2.45 30.85 -8.74
N MET A 69 1.84 30.25 -9.77
CA MET A 69 0.49 30.58 -10.22
C MET A 69 -0.38 29.32 -10.33
N ASN A 70 -1.66 29.47 -10.04
CA ASN A 70 -2.68 28.49 -10.40
C ASN A 70 -2.96 28.55 -11.90
N PRO A 71 -2.91 27.42 -12.61
CA PRO A 71 -3.35 27.37 -14.00
C PRO A 71 -4.88 27.57 -14.07
N GLU A 72 -5.34 28.43 -14.97
CA GLU A 72 -6.78 28.64 -15.24
C GLU A 72 -7.44 27.42 -15.89
N HIS A 73 -6.64 26.64 -16.64
CA HIS A 73 -7.09 25.42 -17.31
C HIS A 73 -6.09 24.30 -17.05
N CYS A 74 -6.59 23.11 -16.72
CA CYS A 74 -5.83 21.88 -16.73
C CYS A 74 -6.22 21.04 -17.95
N SER A 75 -5.29 20.24 -18.46
CA SER A 75 -5.58 19.25 -19.51
C SER A 75 -5.32 17.86 -18.97
N CYS A 76 -6.35 17.01 -18.97
CA CYS A 76 -6.25 15.60 -18.61
C CYS A 76 -5.80 14.80 -19.84
N LYS A 77 -4.50 14.79 -20.11
CA LYS A 77 -3.92 14.09 -21.27
C LYS A 77 -3.45 12.67 -20.95
N THR A 78 -3.53 12.25 -19.69
CA THR A 78 -3.04 10.97 -19.24
C THR A 78 -4.14 9.90 -19.31
N PRO A 79 -3.80 8.65 -19.61
CA PRO A 79 -4.77 7.57 -19.70
C PRO A 79 -5.18 7.07 -18.31
N LEU A 80 -5.98 7.85 -17.57
CA LEU A 80 -6.40 7.54 -16.20
C LEU A 80 -7.03 6.16 -16.08
N GLN A 81 -7.80 5.72 -17.08
CA GLN A 81 -8.39 4.38 -17.14
C GLN A 81 -7.35 3.25 -17.06
N VAL A 82 -6.17 3.46 -17.64
CA VAL A 82 -5.05 2.50 -17.58
C VAL A 82 -4.50 2.45 -16.16
N ALA A 83 -4.35 3.60 -15.50
CA ALA A 83 -3.92 3.64 -14.10
C ALA A 83 -4.90 2.87 -13.21
N PHE A 84 -6.21 3.11 -13.32
CA PHE A 84 -7.22 2.38 -12.55
C PHE A 84 -7.20 0.87 -12.84
N PHE A 85 -7.22 0.48 -14.11
CA PHE A 85 -7.19 -0.92 -14.53
C PHE A 85 -5.99 -1.65 -13.93
N VAL A 86 -4.82 -1.01 -13.95
CA VAL A 86 -3.59 -1.55 -13.38
C VAL A 86 -3.72 -1.79 -11.86
N LEU A 87 -4.38 -0.90 -11.12
CA LEU A 87 -4.56 -1.06 -9.67
C LEU A 87 -5.57 -2.15 -9.35
N ASP A 88 -6.64 -2.24 -10.13
CA ASP A 88 -7.66 -3.25 -9.91
C ASP A 88 -7.18 -4.65 -10.28
N ASN A 89 -6.36 -4.79 -11.33
CA ASN A 89 -5.70 -6.06 -11.64
C ASN A 89 -4.75 -6.51 -10.52
N ALA A 90 -4.03 -5.58 -9.89
CA ALA A 90 -3.16 -5.90 -8.76
C ALA A 90 -3.97 -6.45 -7.56
N LYS A 91 -5.11 -5.83 -7.24
CA LYS A 91 -6.04 -6.31 -6.21
C LYS A 91 -6.66 -7.65 -6.60
N TYR A 92 -7.11 -7.80 -7.84
CA TYR A 92 -7.69 -9.03 -8.35
C TYR A 92 -6.72 -10.19 -8.17
N TRP A 93 -5.44 -10.02 -8.52
CA TRP A 93 -4.45 -11.07 -8.33
C TRP A 93 -4.20 -11.40 -6.85
N TYR A 94 -4.18 -10.39 -5.99
CA TYR A 94 -4.10 -10.56 -4.52
C TYR A 94 -5.24 -11.45 -4.01
N LEU A 95 -6.48 -11.14 -4.42
CA LEU A 95 -7.68 -11.88 -4.05
C LEU A 95 -7.75 -13.26 -4.69
N ASN A 96 -7.28 -13.41 -5.93
CA ASN A 96 -7.22 -14.70 -6.61
C ASN A 96 -6.32 -15.67 -5.86
N PHE A 97 -5.15 -15.21 -5.38
CA PHE A 97 -4.29 -16.05 -4.56
C PHE A 97 -4.96 -16.47 -3.23
N ILE A 98 -5.64 -15.55 -2.54
CA ILE A 98 -6.30 -15.88 -1.27
C ILE A 98 -7.49 -16.82 -1.47
N TYR A 99 -8.46 -16.41 -2.30
CA TYR A 99 -9.72 -17.14 -2.40
C TYR A 99 -9.63 -18.38 -3.30
N ASN A 100 -8.91 -18.30 -4.42
CA ASN A 100 -8.87 -19.39 -5.39
C ASN A 100 -7.69 -20.35 -5.21
N PHE A 101 -6.71 -20.01 -4.37
CA PHE A 101 -5.60 -20.89 -4.02
C PHE A 101 -5.58 -21.20 -2.52
N MET A 102 -5.29 -20.23 -1.64
CA MET A 102 -5.12 -20.49 -0.20
C MET A 102 -6.35 -21.14 0.42
N ASN A 103 -7.54 -20.57 0.24
CA ASN A 103 -8.76 -21.11 0.84
C ASN A 103 -9.11 -22.51 0.33
N LYS A 104 -8.68 -22.88 -0.89
CA LYS A 104 -8.94 -24.18 -1.49
C LYS A 104 -8.03 -25.27 -0.93
N CYS A 105 -6.72 -25.01 -0.81
CA CYS A 105 -5.75 -26.04 -0.44
C CYS A 105 -5.10 -25.91 0.93
N LEU A 106 -5.30 -24.80 1.64
CA LEU A 106 -4.75 -24.57 2.97
C LEU A 106 -5.82 -24.62 4.06
N ASP A 107 -5.39 -25.02 5.25
CA ASP A 107 -6.18 -24.92 6.48
C ASP A 107 -6.12 -23.49 7.03
N MET A 108 -7.16 -22.72 6.72
CA MET A 108 -7.26 -21.31 7.13
C MET A 108 -7.44 -21.13 8.64
N ASN A 109 -7.78 -22.18 9.40
CA ASN A 109 -7.83 -22.10 10.87
C ASN A 109 -6.43 -22.09 11.48
N ARG A 110 -5.42 -22.52 10.74
CA ARG A 110 -4.01 -22.57 11.15
C ARG A 110 -3.17 -21.45 10.54
N ILE A 111 -3.82 -20.47 9.89
CA ILE A 111 -3.18 -19.32 9.26
C ILE A 111 -3.80 -18.05 9.82
N HIS A 112 -2.95 -17.14 10.30
CA HIS A 112 -3.36 -15.83 10.76
C HIS A 112 -2.69 -14.73 9.91
N PHE A 113 -3.49 -13.83 9.34
CA PHE A 113 -2.96 -12.67 8.63
C PHE A 113 -2.53 -11.60 9.62
N ILE A 114 -1.25 -11.23 9.60
CA ILE A 114 -0.67 -10.24 10.51
C ILE A 114 -0.74 -8.85 9.88
N GLU A 115 -0.15 -8.70 8.69
CA GLU A 115 -0.08 -7.43 8.00
C GLU A 115 0.06 -7.63 6.48
N GLY A 116 -0.38 -6.64 5.70
CA GLY A 116 -0.09 -6.55 4.29
C GLY A 116 0.22 -5.12 3.85
N ASP A 117 1.02 -5.00 2.80
CA ASP A 117 1.20 -3.77 2.04
C ASP A 117 0.86 -4.04 0.56
N THR A 118 1.02 -3.03 -0.30
CA THR A 118 0.78 -3.08 -1.75
C THR A 118 1.17 -4.41 -2.39
N ASP A 119 2.35 -4.93 -2.07
CA ASP A 119 2.95 -6.09 -2.74
C ASP A 119 3.40 -7.19 -1.78
N SER A 120 2.96 -7.15 -0.53
CA SER A 120 3.42 -8.08 0.48
C SER A 120 2.32 -8.48 1.43
N ALA A 121 2.36 -9.73 1.89
CA ALA A 121 1.50 -10.27 2.91
C ALA A 121 2.34 -11.05 3.93
N TYR A 122 2.00 -10.90 5.20
CA TYR A 122 2.67 -11.48 6.34
C TYR A 122 1.66 -12.39 7.04
N TYR A 123 1.96 -13.69 7.12
CA TYR A 123 1.09 -14.69 7.72
C TYR A 123 1.84 -15.41 8.84
N ALA A 124 1.19 -15.57 10.00
CA ALA A 124 1.56 -16.57 10.97
C ALA A 124 0.93 -17.90 10.60
N ILE A 125 1.69 -18.97 10.72
CA ILE A 125 1.31 -20.34 10.41
C ILE A 125 1.55 -21.17 11.65
N SER A 126 0.48 -21.79 12.14
CA SER A 126 0.59 -22.79 13.21
C SER A 126 1.24 -24.06 12.64
N GLY A 127 2.57 -24.13 12.70
CA GLY A 127 3.40 -25.24 12.22
C GLY A 127 3.37 -26.48 13.12
N ASN A 128 4.19 -27.48 12.79
CA ASN A 128 4.53 -28.57 13.71
C ASN A 128 5.55 -28.05 14.74
N PRO A 129 5.28 -28.11 16.06
CA PRO A 129 6.21 -27.63 17.09
C PRO A 129 7.56 -28.35 17.13
N ASN A 130 7.66 -29.52 16.49
CA ASN A 130 8.89 -30.32 16.44
C ASN A 130 9.78 -29.99 15.23
N GLU A 131 9.31 -29.12 14.35
CA GLU A 131 10.03 -28.69 13.15
C GLU A 131 10.30 -27.18 13.24
N ASP A 132 11.20 -26.68 12.39
CA ASP A 132 11.58 -25.26 12.35
C ASP A 132 10.62 -24.44 11.49
N PHE A 133 10.58 -23.12 11.68
CA PHE A 133 9.73 -22.16 10.93
C PHE A 133 9.93 -22.18 9.40
N THR A 134 10.94 -22.88 8.91
CA THR A 134 11.14 -23.23 7.49
C THR A 134 10.05 -24.10 6.87
N GLN A 135 9.10 -24.64 7.66
CA GLN A 135 7.95 -25.42 7.16
C GLN A 135 7.05 -24.63 6.20
N GLN A 136 6.84 -23.34 6.46
CA GLN A 136 5.98 -22.46 5.64
C GLN A 136 4.56 -23.05 5.45
N PHE A 137 3.97 -22.91 4.26
CA PHE A 137 2.66 -23.48 3.96
C PHE A 137 2.62 -25.02 4.04
N ASN A 138 3.75 -25.73 4.00
CA ASN A 138 3.72 -27.20 4.01
C ASN A 138 3.03 -27.77 5.24
N ALA A 139 3.11 -27.08 6.39
CA ALA A 139 2.50 -27.50 7.64
C ALA A 139 0.97 -27.45 7.66
N VAL A 140 0.37 -26.69 6.73
CA VAL A 140 -1.06 -26.35 6.72
C VAL A 140 -1.75 -26.70 5.40
N ILE A 141 -1.13 -27.49 4.52
CA ILE A 141 -1.80 -27.98 3.32
C ILE A 141 -2.82 -29.05 3.70
N LYS A 142 -4.09 -28.81 3.41
CA LYS A 142 -5.21 -29.76 3.59
C LYS A 142 -5.50 -30.57 2.33
N ASP A 143 -5.32 -29.98 1.15
CA ASP A 143 -5.55 -30.61 -0.15
C ASP A 143 -4.23 -30.61 -0.93
N ARG A 144 -3.51 -31.72 -0.86
CA ARG A 144 -2.16 -31.85 -1.41
C ARG A 144 -2.19 -31.97 -2.93
N ASP A 145 -3.21 -32.60 -3.49
CA ASP A 145 -3.35 -32.79 -4.93
C ASP A 145 -3.61 -31.45 -5.61
N PHE A 146 -4.60 -30.69 -5.12
CA PHE A 146 -4.86 -29.34 -5.61
C PHE A 146 -3.62 -28.44 -5.47
N TYR A 147 -2.94 -28.51 -4.33
CA TYR A 147 -1.74 -27.71 -4.10
C TYR A 147 -0.66 -28.04 -5.15
N ASN A 148 -0.33 -29.31 -5.35
CA ASN A 148 0.72 -29.74 -6.26
C ASN A 148 0.40 -29.37 -7.73
N GLU A 149 -0.88 -29.47 -8.13
CA GLU A 149 -1.31 -29.10 -9.48
C GLU A 149 -1.23 -27.59 -9.75
N ASN A 150 -1.51 -26.77 -8.74
CA ASN A 150 -1.74 -25.32 -8.90
C ASN A 150 -0.60 -24.43 -8.35
N ALA A 151 0.25 -24.93 -7.46
CA ALA A 151 1.30 -24.12 -6.82
C ALA A 151 2.26 -23.48 -7.84
N LYS A 152 2.51 -24.14 -8.98
CA LYS A 152 3.36 -23.65 -10.07
C LYS A 152 2.93 -22.30 -10.66
N TYR A 153 1.64 -21.95 -10.56
CA TYR A 153 1.12 -20.66 -11.05
C TYR A 153 1.48 -19.50 -10.12
N PHE A 154 1.73 -19.79 -8.84
CA PHE A 154 1.99 -18.79 -7.82
C PHE A 154 3.44 -18.80 -7.36
N PHE A 155 4.02 -19.96 -7.06
CA PHE A 155 5.36 -20.09 -6.48
C PHE A 155 6.41 -20.50 -7.50
N PRO A 156 7.70 -20.19 -7.27
CA PRO A 156 8.79 -20.72 -8.08
C PRO A 156 8.85 -22.24 -7.94
N THR A 157 9.00 -22.91 -9.06
CA THR A 157 9.18 -24.35 -9.22
C THR A 157 10.66 -24.75 -9.29
N ILE A 158 11.52 -23.87 -9.80
CA ILE A 158 12.95 -24.11 -10.00
C ILE A 158 13.73 -23.25 -9.01
N LYS A 159 14.46 -23.90 -8.10
CA LYS A 159 15.34 -23.20 -7.16
C LYS A 159 16.49 -22.55 -7.91
N SER A 160 16.82 -21.30 -7.54
CA SER A 160 17.94 -20.52 -8.09
C SER A 160 17.80 -20.11 -9.55
N ASP A 161 16.65 -20.34 -10.20
CA ASP A 161 16.36 -19.73 -11.49
C ASP A 161 15.75 -18.33 -11.29
N VAL A 162 16.49 -17.31 -11.70
CA VAL A 162 16.07 -15.92 -11.57
C VAL A 162 14.80 -15.64 -12.39
N TYR A 163 14.61 -16.33 -13.51
CA TYR A 163 13.43 -16.14 -14.36
C TYR A 163 12.16 -16.66 -13.67
N ASP A 164 12.20 -17.87 -13.12
CA ASP A 164 11.06 -18.44 -12.38
C ASP A 164 10.82 -17.73 -11.04
N GLU A 165 11.87 -17.40 -10.27
CA GLU A 165 11.75 -16.63 -9.02
C GLU A 165 11.17 -15.22 -9.21
N LYS A 166 11.35 -14.64 -10.39
CA LYS A 166 10.87 -13.29 -10.73
C LYS A 166 9.84 -13.30 -11.85
N LYS A 167 9.16 -14.42 -12.05
CA LYS A 167 8.10 -14.52 -13.04
C LYS A 167 7.01 -13.47 -12.79
N ILE A 168 6.41 -13.02 -13.87
CA ILE A 168 5.34 -12.03 -13.82
C ILE A 168 4.18 -12.64 -13.03
N LEU A 169 3.66 -11.87 -12.05
CA LEU A 169 2.61 -12.31 -11.13
C LEU A 169 2.97 -13.49 -10.20
N GLY A 170 4.22 -13.95 -10.23
CA GLY A 170 4.75 -14.90 -9.26
C GLY A 170 4.92 -14.30 -7.87
N LEU A 171 4.69 -15.12 -6.87
CA LEU A 171 4.93 -14.87 -5.46
C LEU A 171 6.33 -15.36 -5.12
N ALA A 172 7.10 -14.55 -4.43
CA ALA A 172 8.39 -14.94 -3.88
C ALA A 172 8.32 -14.92 -2.36
N ILE A 173 8.93 -15.91 -1.73
CA ILE A 173 9.11 -15.90 -0.28
C ILE A 173 10.38 -15.12 -0.01
N GLU A 174 10.24 -13.89 0.51
CA GLU A 174 11.39 -13.02 0.72
C GLU A 174 11.98 -13.14 2.13
N ARG A 175 11.13 -13.48 3.10
CA ARG A 175 11.50 -13.55 4.51
C ARG A 175 10.68 -14.65 5.18
N GLN A 176 11.25 -15.17 6.23
CA GLN A 176 10.62 -16.07 7.19
C GLN A 176 11.32 -15.82 8.52
N GLY A 177 10.67 -16.17 9.62
CA GLY A 177 11.28 -16.09 10.93
C GLY A 177 10.32 -16.54 12.01
N PRO A 178 10.79 -16.61 13.26
CA PRO A 178 10.02 -17.22 14.34
C PRO A 178 8.87 -16.34 14.83
N SER A 179 8.94 -15.02 14.67
CA SER A 179 7.87 -14.12 15.14
C SER A 179 7.90 -12.75 14.48
N MET A 180 6.78 -12.04 14.62
CA MET A 180 6.59 -10.66 14.16
C MET A 180 5.73 -9.90 15.16
N ILE A 181 6.07 -8.63 15.38
CA ILE A 181 5.22 -7.70 16.14
C ILE A 181 4.83 -6.58 15.18
N ALA A 182 3.54 -6.45 14.91
CA ALA A 182 2.96 -5.41 14.06
C ALA A 182 2.19 -4.43 14.92
N LEU A 183 2.63 -3.16 14.96
CA LEU A 183 1.97 -2.11 15.72
C LEU A 183 0.88 -1.41 14.91
N ALA A 184 1.15 -1.18 13.64
CA ALA A 184 0.27 -0.47 12.71
C ALA A 184 0.73 -0.68 11.27
N PRO A 185 -0.10 -0.38 10.24
CA PRO A 185 0.29 -0.54 8.86
C PRO A 185 1.60 0.18 8.52
N LYS A 186 2.58 -0.61 8.06
CA LYS A 186 3.98 -0.27 7.73
C LYS A 186 4.88 0.03 8.95
N ASN A 187 4.45 -0.37 10.15
CA ASN A 187 5.14 -0.22 11.42
C ASN A 187 5.21 -1.57 12.15
N TYR A 188 6.29 -2.31 11.94
CA TYR A 188 6.46 -3.66 12.48
C TYR A 188 7.93 -4.03 12.70
N ILE A 189 8.16 -5.07 13.49
CA ILE A 189 9.45 -5.72 13.68
C ILE A 189 9.31 -7.19 13.31
N ILE A 190 10.28 -7.69 12.55
CA ILE A 190 10.38 -9.09 12.13
C ILE A 190 11.64 -9.68 12.73
N PHE A 191 11.51 -10.80 13.45
CA PHE A 191 12.63 -11.59 13.92
C PHE A 191 13.00 -12.58 12.83
N LYS A 192 14.29 -12.70 12.47
CA LYS A 192 14.75 -13.63 11.42
C LYS A 192 15.18 -14.98 11.98
N ASN A 193 15.58 -15.00 13.26
CA ASN A 193 16.04 -16.18 13.97
C ASN A 193 15.73 -16.02 15.46
N TYR A 194 15.98 -17.08 16.22
CA TYR A 194 15.83 -17.09 17.68
C TYR A 194 16.93 -16.30 18.42
N CYS A 195 17.92 -15.74 17.71
CA CYS A 195 19.05 -15.00 18.29
C CYS A 195 18.85 -13.47 18.24
N ASP A 196 17.61 -13.00 18.22
CA ASP A 196 17.22 -11.58 18.20
C ASP A 196 17.74 -10.75 16.99
N ASP A 197 18.21 -11.38 15.90
CA ASP A 197 18.43 -10.64 14.65
C ASP A 197 17.07 -10.22 14.08
N SER A 198 16.78 -8.93 14.18
CA SER A 198 15.48 -8.36 13.85
C SER A 198 15.58 -7.27 12.78
N LYS A 199 14.46 -7.03 12.11
CA LYS A 199 14.32 -5.96 11.14
C LYS A 199 13.13 -5.09 11.50
N ILE A 200 13.43 -3.87 11.93
CA ILE A 200 12.43 -2.85 12.23
C ILE A 200 12.04 -2.11 10.95
N LYS A 201 10.74 -1.98 10.72
CA LYS A 201 10.14 -1.18 9.66
C LYS A 201 9.23 -0.15 10.29
N LEU A 202 9.50 1.12 10.02
CA LEU A 202 8.70 2.24 10.52
C LEU A 202 8.42 3.20 9.37
N LYS A 203 7.16 3.55 9.20
CA LYS A 203 6.71 4.49 8.18
C LYS A 203 6.94 5.92 8.66
N GLY A 204 7.67 6.67 7.84
CA GLY A 204 7.89 8.09 8.07
C GLY A 204 9.03 8.39 9.04
N VAL A 205 9.56 7.44 9.78
CA VAL A 205 10.72 7.65 10.67
C VAL A 205 12.02 7.46 9.89
N ASN A 206 12.97 8.38 10.05
CA ASN A 206 14.34 8.15 9.57
C ASN A 206 15.10 7.29 10.58
N GLN A 207 15.30 6.01 10.25
CA GLN A 207 15.97 5.05 11.13
C GLN A 207 17.50 5.27 11.24
N LYS A 208 18.11 6.06 10.34
CA LYS A 208 19.54 6.40 10.48
C LYS A 208 19.77 7.40 11.62
N THR A 209 18.84 8.32 11.81
CA THR A 209 18.91 9.34 12.85
C THR A 209 18.25 8.87 14.14
N ASN A 210 17.16 8.11 14.04
CA ASN A 210 16.43 7.59 15.20
C ASN A 210 16.71 6.10 15.34
N LYS A 211 17.56 5.74 16.31
CA LYS A 211 17.82 4.35 16.68
C LYS A 211 16.67 3.85 17.55
N ILE A 212 15.72 3.19 16.92
CA ILE A 212 14.61 2.54 17.62
C ILE A 212 15.02 1.14 18.05
N THR A 213 14.71 0.79 19.31
CA THR A 213 14.97 -0.55 19.87
C THR A 213 13.70 -1.40 19.95
N LYS A 214 13.86 -2.71 20.19
CA LYS A 214 12.76 -3.66 20.37
C LYS A 214 11.94 -3.31 21.61
N GLU A 215 12.61 -2.93 22.69
CA GLU A 215 12.00 -2.59 23.97
C GLU A 215 11.04 -1.41 23.80
N GLN A 216 11.42 -0.39 23.02
CA GLN A 216 10.52 0.74 22.73
C GLN A 216 9.23 0.33 21.98
N ILE A 217 9.29 -0.71 21.16
CA ILE A 217 8.11 -1.28 20.48
C ILE A 217 7.25 -2.05 21.48
N VAL A 218 7.87 -2.83 22.36
CA VAL A 218 7.17 -3.63 23.39
C VAL A 218 6.53 -2.73 24.45
N ASP A 219 7.24 -1.72 24.95
CA ASP A 219 6.72 -0.69 25.86
C ASP A 219 5.50 0.02 25.25
N CYS A 220 5.50 0.25 23.94
CA CYS A 220 4.38 0.88 23.25
C CYS A 220 3.11 0.01 23.31
N ILE A 221 3.24 -1.32 23.30
CA ILE A 221 2.11 -2.26 23.40
C ILE A 221 1.67 -2.41 24.85
N ASN A 222 2.62 -2.69 25.74
CA ASN A 222 2.33 -3.06 27.13
C ASN A 222 1.98 -1.85 28.00
N GLU A 223 2.63 -0.71 27.78
CA GLU A 223 2.51 0.48 28.62
C GLU A 223 1.83 1.64 27.89
N GLY A 224 1.50 1.49 26.59
CA GLY A 224 0.97 2.58 25.77
C GLY A 224 1.98 3.71 25.50
N LYS A 225 3.28 3.46 25.73
CA LYS A 225 4.34 4.46 25.64
C LYS A 225 4.55 4.98 24.23
N ILE A 226 4.47 6.29 24.06
CA ILE A 226 4.73 6.94 22.77
C ILE A 226 6.21 7.29 22.66
N THR A 227 6.88 6.73 21.65
CA THR A 227 8.27 7.10 21.34
C THR A 227 8.29 8.22 20.30
N LYS A 228 8.87 9.36 20.66
CA LYS A 228 9.09 10.49 19.76
C LYS A 228 10.34 10.28 18.90
N CYS A 229 10.30 10.80 17.68
CA CYS A 229 11.39 10.74 16.72
C CYS A 229 11.58 12.10 16.07
N THR A 230 12.83 12.43 15.78
CA THR A 230 13.20 13.66 15.11
C THR A 230 13.59 13.35 13.67
N ASN A 231 12.83 13.90 12.73
CA ASN A 231 13.16 13.84 11.32
C ASN A 231 13.76 15.17 10.89
N MET A 232 14.91 15.09 10.22
CA MET A 232 15.54 16.24 9.60
C MET A 232 15.14 16.31 8.13
N ARG A 233 14.76 17.50 7.67
CA ARG A 233 14.41 17.79 6.28
C ARG A 233 15.06 19.11 5.89
N LEU A 234 15.52 19.23 4.65
CA LEU A 234 15.83 20.52 4.06
C LEU A 234 14.53 21.24 3.68
N GLY A 235 14.40 22.48 4.13
CA GLY A 235 13.26 23.33 3.82
C GLY A 235 13.67 24.78 3.84
N GLN A 236 12.97 25.61 3.07
CA GLN A 236 13.24 27.03 3.05
C GLN A 236 12.42 27.72 4.14
N LYS A 237 13.06 28.60 4.92
CA LYS A 237 12.42 29.47 5.91
C LYS A 237 12.97 30.86 5.72
N ASN A 238 12.09 31.85 5.56
CA ASN A 238 12.47 33.26 5.32
C ASN A 238 13.49 33.40 4.18
N HIS A 239 13.22 32.76 3.05
CA HIS A 239 14.06 32.71 1.86
C HIS A 239 15.44 32.04 2.02
N GLN A 240 15.82 31.57 3.20
CA GLN A 240 17.06 30.80 3.40
C GLN A 240 16.77 29.30 3.41
N MET A 241 17.59 28.53 2.70
CA MET A 241 17.60 27.08 2.81
C MET A 241 18.12 26.71 4.21
N SER A 242 17.31 25.98 4.96
CA SER A 242 17.64 25.58 6.33
C SER A 242 17.36 24.10 6.52
N GLN A 243 18.06 23.51 7.48
CA GLN A 243 17.73 22.18 7.97
C GLN A 243 16.66 22.32 9.04
N LEU A 244 15.46 21.82 8.74
CA LEU A 244 14.31 21.82 9.64
C LEU A 244 14.31 20.50 10.42
N SER A 245 14.26 20.62 11.75
CA SER A 245 14.04 19.52 12.68
C SER A 245 12.56 19.43 12.98
N ILE A 246 11.94 18.29 12.66
CA ILE A 246 10.52 18.03 12.92
C ILE A 246 10.43 16.87 13.91
N GLU A 247 10.00 17.17 15.13
CA GLU A 247 9.61 16.17 16.11
C GLU A 247 8.24 15.59 15.74
N LYS A 248 8.11 14.27 15.83
CA LYS A 248 6.85 13.56 15.61
C LYS A 248 6.80 12.29 16.42
N ASN A 249 5.61 11.72 16.53
CA ASN A 249 5.44 10.38 17.08
C ASN A 249 6.03 9.37 16.10
N GLY A 250 7.08 8.66 16.54
CA GLY A 250 7.73 7.62 15.76
C GLY A 250 7.06 6.26 15.96
N ILE A 251 6.83 5.91 17.23
CA ILE A 251 6.14 4.69 17.64
C ILE A 251 4.92 5.10 18.46
N THR A 252 3.76 4.56 18.09
CA THR A 252 2.50 4.77 18.77
C THR A 252 1.59 3.58 18.54
N GLY A 253 0.82 3.19 19.55
CA GLY A 253 -0.27 2.22 19.43
C GLY A 253 -1.54 2.82 18.82
N ILE A 254 -1.56 4.12 18.50
CA ILE A 254 -2.74 4.80 17.97
C ILE A 254 -2.83 4.61 16.45
N HIS A 255 -3.91 3.96 16.02
CA HIS A 255 -4.29 3.87 14.62
C HIS A 255 -5.11 5.10 14.20
N THR A 256 -4.55 5.93 13.32
CA THR A 256 -5.22 7.15 12.80
C THR A 256 -6.05 6.93 11.54
N LYS A 257 -6.03 5.72 10.97
CA LYS A 257 -6.66 5.40 9.68
C LYS A 257 -7.70 4.29 9.75
N MET A 258 -7.82 3.65 10.89
CA MET A 258 -8.70 2.50 11.10
C MET A 258 -9.28 2.59 12.50
N ILE A 259 -10.46 2.02 12.66
CA ILE A 259 -11.11 1.82 13.96
C ILE A 259 -10.88 0.36 14.33
N VAL A 260 -10.31 0.12 15.51
CA VAL A 260 -10.13 -1.22 16.06
C VAL A 260 -11.38 -1.58 16.85
N LEU A 261 -12.03 -2.68 16.48
CA LEU A 261 -13.21 -3.20 17.16
C LEU A 261 -12.82 -4.03 18.39
N GLU A 262 -13.79 -4.36 19.25
CA GLU A 262 -13.54 -5.16 20.47
C GLU A 262 -12.94 -6.54 20.17
N ASN A 263 -13.30 -7.14 19.03
CA ASN A 263 -12.75 -8.40 18.54
C ASN A 263 -11.37 -8.24 17.85
N GLN A 264 -10.71 -7.08 18.00
CA GLN A 264 -9.43 -6.72 17.40
C GLN A 264 -9.43 -6.62 15.86
N SER A 265 -10.60 -6.70 15.22
CA SER A 265 -10.73 -6.44 13.78
C SER A 265 -10.52 -4.95 13.49
N CYS A 266 -9.89 -4.65 12.34
CA CYS A 266 -9.67 -3.29 11.89
C CYS A 266 -10.68 -2.90 10.81
N CYS A 267 -11.46 -1.84 11.05
CA CYS A 267 -12.40 -1.27 10.09
C CYS A 267 -11.86 0.04 9.50
N PRO A 268 -12.21 0.38 8.24
CA PRO A 268 -11.83 1.66 7.65
C PRO A 268 -12.38 2.82 8.49
N PHE A 269 -11.55 3.81 8.80
CA PHE A 269 -12.04 5.02 9.44
C PHE A 269 -12.94 5.81 8.46
N MET A 270 -14.17 6.07 8.88
CA MET A 270 -15.12 6.92 8.15
C MET A 270 -15.52 8.09 9.06
N TYR A 271 -15.48 9.31 8.52
CA TYR A 271 -15.79 10.51 9.30
C TYR A 271 -17.22 10.45 9.84
N GLY A 272 -17.37 10.64 11.14
CA GLY A 272 -18.66 10.57 11.85
C GLY A 272 -19.08 9.16 12.30
N LEU A 273 -18.30 8.13 11.96
CA LEU A 273 -18.53 6.76 12.44
C LEU A 273 -17.55 6.38 13.55
N THR A 274 -18.04 5.62 14.51
CA THR A 274 -17.33 5.08 15.67
C THR A 274 -17.36 3.55 15.65
N ALA A 275 -16.62 2.90 16.55
CA ALA A 275 -16.63 1.42 16.64
C ALA A 275 -18.04 0.82 16.81
N LYS A 276 -18.95 1.56 17.45
CA LYS A 276 -20.34 1.13 17.68
C LYS A 276 -21.19 1.05 16.41
N ASP A 277 -20.77 1.75 15.37
CA ASP A 277 -21.47 1.80 14.09
C ASP A 277 -21.08 0.64 13.15
N TYR A 278 -20.13 -0.20 13.56
CA TYR A 278 -19.72 -1.40 12.84
C TYR A 278 -20.30 -2.64 13.52
N SER A 279 -20.92 -3.51 12.74
CA SER A 279 -21.35 -4.85 13.16
C SER A 279 -20.53 -5.91 12.43
N PHE A 280 -20.13 -6.96 13.14
CA PHE A 280 -19.57 -8.17 12.55
C PHE A 280 -20.52 -9.35 12.79
N GLN A 281 -20.51 -10.33 11.89
CA GLN A 281 -21.20 -11.61 12.06
C GLN A 281 -20.13 -12.72 12.13
N ASP A 282 -20.27 -13.63 13.08
CA ASP A 282 -19.30 -14.71 13.32
C ASP A 282 -19.39 -15.87 12.30
N ASN A 283 -20.23 -15.73 11.26
CA ASN A 283 -20.50 -16.83 10.32
C ASN A 283 -19.49 -16.85 9.16
N TRP A 284 -18.55 -17.80 9.25
CA TRP A 284 -17.58 -18.17 8.20
C TRP A 284 -18.17 -18.97 7.01
N GLN A 285 -19.50 -19.09 6.90
CA GLN A 285 -20.11 -19.76 5.75
C GLN A 285 -20.22 -18.79 4.57
N LEU A 286 -19.18 -18.77 3.74
CA LEU A 286 -19.30 -18.30 2.37
C LEU A 286 -20.36 -19.15 1.67
N SER A 287 -21.56 -18.58 1.49
CA SER A 287 -22.58 -19.17 0.63
C SER A 287 -21.98 -19.36 -0.77
N THR A 288 -21.77 -20.61 -1.16
CA THR A 288 -21.43 -21.04 -2.51
C THR A 288 -22.59 -20.75 -3.46
N ASN A 289 -22.72 -19.50 -3.91
CA ASN A 289 -23.57 -19.12 -5.05
C ASN A 289 -22.98 -17.86 -5.71
N PHE A 290 -21.81 -17.99 -6.34
CA PHE A 290 -21.34 -17.04 -7.35
C PHE A 290 -21.63 -17.64 -8.72
N GLN A 291 -22.85 -17.43 -9.23
CA GLN A 291 -23.11 -17.51 -10.66
C GLN A 291 -22.65 -16.20 -11.31
N PHE A 292 -21.87 -16.34 -12.38
CA PHE A 292 -21.43 -15.29 -13.28
C PHE A 292 -22.54 -14.27 -13.60
N ALA A 293 -22.32 -13.00 -13.26
CA ALA A 293 -23.13 -11.88 -13.73
C ALA A 293 -22.24 -10.92 -14.55
N GLU A 294 -21.70 -11.41 -15.67
CA GLU A 294 -20.92 -10.59 -16.62
C GLU A 294 -21.61 -10.42 -17.98
N ALA A 295 -22.94 -10.61 -18.06
CA ALA A 295 -23.67 -10.61 -19.34
C ALA A 295 -24.77 -9.54 -19.52
N GLN A 296 -24.93 -8.54 -18.63
CA GLN A 296 -26.00 -7.53 -18.78
C GLN A 296 -25.57 -6.06 -18.81
N MET A 297 -24.28 -5.74 -18.69
CA MET A 297 -23.80 -4.34 -18.77
C MET A 297 -23.47 -3.87 -20.19
N LEU A 298 -23.41 -4.77 -21.18
CA LEU A 298 -23.04 -4.43 -22.57
C LEU A 298 -24.23 -4.08 -23.49
N SER A 299 -25.48 -4.19 -23.04
CA SER A 299 -26.66 -3.93 -23.90
C SER A 299 -27.45 -2.65 -23.59
N ARG A 300 -27.03 -1.82 -22.61
CA ARG A 300 -27.75 -0.59 -22.22
C ARG A 300 -27.04 0.73 -22.52
N ALA A 301 -25.88 0.70 -23.18
CA ALA A 301 -25.12 1.91 -23.56
C ALA A 301 -25.48 2.49 -24.95
N GLN A 302 -26.57 2.02 -25.59
CA GLN A 302 -27.12 2.64 -26.80
C GLN A 302 -28.54 3.11 -26.54
N ARG A 303 -28.70 4.37 -26.10
CA ARG A 303 -29.74 5.32 -26.56
C ARG A 303 -29.71 6.63 -25.75
N SER A 304 -29.80 7.71 -26.52
CA SER A 304 -30.17 9.11 -26.19
C SER A 304 -29.22 9.96 -25.33
N SER A 305 -28.44 10.77 -26.05
CA SER A 305 -28.34 12.23 -25.93
C SER A 305 -29.20 12.93 -24.87
N ASN A 306 -28.57 13.57 -23.89
CA ASN A 306 -28.63 15.04 -23.67
C ASN A 306 -27.87 15.45 -22.40
N LEU A 307 -27.10 16.52 -22.54
CA LEU A 307 -26.37 17.23 -21.47
C LEU A 307 -27.29 17.69 -20.33
N ARG A 308 -26.90 17.40 -19.08
CA ARG A 308 -26.93 18.35 -17.94
C ARG A 308 -26.14 17.77 -16.75
N SER A 309 -25.27 18.60 -16.19
CA SER A 309 -24.50 18.33 -14.98
C SER A 309 -25.40 18.10 -13.77
N LEU A 310 -25.33 16.92 -13.16
CA LEU A 310 -25.84 16.67 -11.82
C LEU A 310 -24.84 15.76 -11.08
N SER A 311 -24.14 16.35 -10.12
CA SER A 311 -23.39 15.62 -9.10
C SER A 311 -24.32 14.66 -8.34
N PRO A 312 -23.97 13.37 -8.15
CA PRO A 312 -24.77 12.51 -7.29
C PRO A 312 -24.54 12.89 -5.82
N ARG A 313 -25.54 13.55 -5.22
CA ARG A 313 -25.72 13.57 -3.77
C ARG A 313 -26.05 12.14 -3.33
N LEU A 314 -25.17 11.54 -2.53
CA LEU A 314 -25.45 10.26 -1.86
C LEU A 314 -26.46 10.51 -0.73
N THR A 315 -27.71 10.10 -0.93
CA THR A 315 -28.67 9.91 0.16
C THR A 315 -28.81 8.42 0.46
N PRO A 316 -28.75 7.99 1.74
CA PRO A 316 -28.71 6.58 2.10
C PRO A 316 -30.12 5.98 2.06
N LYS A 317 -30.34 5.01 1.17
CA LYS A 317 -31.42 4.03 1.31
C LYS A 317 -30.81 2.64 1.31
N GLN A 318 -30.85 2.03 2.50
CA GLN A 318 -30.73 0.60 2.78
C GLN A 318 -29.75 -0.17 1.88
N MET A 319 -28.46 -0.12 2.22
CA MET A 319 -27.51 -1.16 1.83
C MET A 319 -27.76 -2.39 2.72
N THR A 320 -28.52 -3.35 2.21
CA THR A 320 -28.58 -4.70 2.76
C THR A 320 -27.23 -5.39 2.59
N TRP A 321 -26.57 -5.64 3.71
CA TRP A 321 -25.58 -6.68 4.01
C TRP A 321 -24.68 -7.14 2.85
N VAL A 322 -23.52 -6.50 2.75
CA VAL A 322 -22.36 -7.01 2.01
C VAL A 322 -21.28 -7.32 3.04
N ASN A 323 -20.93 -8.60 3.14
CA ASN A 323 -19.85 -9.10 3.97
C ASN A 323 -18.57 -8.27 3.77
N ILE A 324 -18.13 -7.65 4.87
CA ILE A 324 -16.93 -6.83 5.09
C ILE A 324 -16.15 -6.51 3.81
N LEU A 325 -16.65 -5.49 3.12
CA LEU A 325 -15.93 -4.74 2.11
C LEU A 325 -14.84 -3.92 2.81
N ALA A 326 -13.66 -4.52 3.02
CA ALA A 326 -12.46 -3.73 3.29
C ALA A 326 -12.08 -2.99 1.99
N VAL A 327 -12.75 -1.87 1.72
CA VAL A 327 -12.31 -0.88 0.74
C VAL A 327 -10.98 -0.33 1.26
N LEU A 328 -9.89 -0.99 0.88
CA LEU A 328 -8.53 -0.49 1.04
C LEU A 328 -8.37 0.72 0.13
N ASN A 329 -8.85 1.87 0.60
CA ASN A 329 -8.58 3.16 0.01
C ASN A 329 -7.14 3.55 0.39
N LYS A 330 -6.19 2.97 -0.33
CA LYS A 330 -4.79 3.35 -0.32
C LYS A 330 -4.39 3.47 -1.78
N GLN A 331 -3.80 4.60 -2.16
CA GLN A 331 -3.05 4.71 -3.41
C GLN A 331 -2.03 3.58 -3.44
N VAL A 332 -2.32 2.58 -4.25
CA VAL A 332 -1.52 1.38 -4.49
C VAL A 332 -0.97 1.57 -5.90
N GLY A 333 0.27 1.21 -6.12
CA GLY A 333 0.92 1.19 -7.44
C GLY A 333 1.09 -0.24 -7.90
N ARG A 334 1.43 -0.44 -9.18
CA ARG A 334 1.68 -1.75 -9.81
C ARG A 334 2.42 -2.72 -8.90
N GLN A 335 1.66 -3.59 -8.25
CA GLN A 335 2.18 -4.73 -7.54
C GLN A 335 1.00 -5.55 -7.04
N ALA A 336 0.81 -6.73 -7.64
CA ALA A 336 0.17 -7.81 -6.92
C ALA A 336 1.06 -8.27 -5.75
N ILE A 337 0.58 -9.16 -4.88
CA ILE A 337 1.45 -9.83 -3.88
C ILE A 337 2.69 -10.33 -4.63
N LYS A 338 3.86 -9.86 -4.21
CA LYS A 338 5.16 -10.37 -4.65
C LYS A 338 5.86 -11.10 -3.51
N LYS A 339 5.35 -10.94 -2.29
CA LYS A 339 6.06 -11.30 -1.06
C LYS A 339 5.13 -11.95 -0.07
N ILE A 340 5.45 -13.18 0.29
CA ILE A 340 4.85 -13.85 1.44
C ILE A 340 5.93 -14.03 2.48
N VAL A 341 5.58 -13.76 3.73
CA VAL A 341 6.47 -13.94 4.86
C VAL A 341 5.74 -14.77 5.91
N PHE A 342 6.43 -15.80 6.38
CA PHE A 342 5.93 -16.78 7.34
C PHE A 342 6.46 -16.52 8.74
N PHE A 343 5.60 -16.74 9.72
CA PHE A 343 5.91 -16.78 11.15
C PHE A 343 5.32 -18.04 11.77
N GLU A 344 5.94 -18.56 12.83
CA GLU A 344 5.36 -19.62 13.66
C GLU A 344 4.52 -19.05 14.81
#